data_AF-A0A4P5QN19-F1
#
_entry.id   AF-A0A4P5QN19-F1
#
_cell.length_a   1.000
_cell.length_b   1.000
_cell.length_c   1.000
_cell.angle_alpha   90.00
_cell.angle_beta   90.00
_cell.angle_gamma   90.00
#
_symmetry.space_group_name_H-M   'P 1'
#
loop_
_entity.id
_entity.type
_entity.pdbx_description
1 polymer ?
#
loop_
_entity_poly.entity_id
_entity_poly.type
_entity_poly.pdbx_seq_one_letter_code
_entity_poly.pdbx_strand_id
1 'polypeptide(L)'
;MTIHTLAKQLMRDLGLRTLTPAGATDNSDTRGPSPGDLDSICAAINGAYVELWDRSPSAMFERRTGAVLRAPTAVTVSCTQYSSTISITSGYASWMLGCTIVFASGDTQDNEILEANTLLLRPFLGATGSYSATVYCDAIQLPSTDMVILDPVEIRGQRVLLPASSWEELQRYAGVIRTMHGWNSVGYGSAAMNKLSGQPVSYFVDTRYEQTGTATRTTYLRIGPMPSADYPLDYRLLATPPVVTADDIDNGDHTTDPGTDTVVWFPELTIYAVARQHLSGDPLFTNIAGRAEIFRQYELAIKSLQNAKPQGASQQAANYTPPFRGRRRGAGYLY
;
A
#
# COMPACT_ATOMS: atom_id res chain seq x y z
N MET A 1 6.05 7.42 21.79
CA MET A 1 4.85 6.72 22.24
C MET A 1 4.52 5.63 21.23
N THR A 2 4.16 4.41 21.67
CA THR A 2 3.71 3.31 20.80
C THR A 2 2.17 3.29 20.68
N ILE A 3 1.63 2.63 19.66
CA ILE A 3 0.17 2.39 19.54
C ILE A 3 -0.37 1.69 20.79
N HIS A 4 0.36 0.70 21.29
CA HIS A 4 0.05 0.02 22.54
C HIS A 4 -0.08 0.98 23.74
N THR A 5 0.81 1.97 23.86
CA THR A 5 0.74 2.99 24.93
C THR A 5 -0.51 3.88 24.78
N LEU A 6 -0.81 4.32 23.56
CA LEU A 6 -2.00 5.12 23.25
C LEU A 6 -3.29 4.34 23.56
N ALA A 7 -3.37 3.08 23.13
CA ALA A 7 -4.49 2.20 23.39
C ALA A 7 -4.71 2.01 24.89
N LYS A 8 -3.64 1.75 25.67
CA LYS A 8 -3.73 1.65 27.13
C LYS A 8 -4.26 2.93 27.81
N GLN A 9 -3.99 4.11 27.25
CA GLN A 9 -4.60 5.36 27.76
C GLN A 9 -6.10 5.41 27.46
N LEU A 10 -6.52 5.06 26.24
CA LEU A 10 -7.93 5.04 25.83
C LEU A 10 -8.75 3.96 26.56
N MET A 11 -8.15 2.80 26.83
CA MET A 11 -8.74 1.73 27.64
C MET A 11 -9.21 2.24 29.01
N ARG A 12 -8.44 3.13 29.65
CA ARG A 12 -8.82 3.71 30.95
C ARG A 12 -10.09 4.55 30.84
N ASP A 13 -10.33 5.19 29.70
CA ASP A 13 -11.56 5.95 29.45
C ASP A 13 -12.78 5.05 29.20
N LEU A 14 -12.56 3.84 28.69
CA LEU A 14 -13.58 2.78 28.74
C LEU A 14 -13.75 2.21 30.14
N GLY A 15 -12.86 2.48 31.08
CA GLY A 15 -12.87 1.94 32.44
C GLY A 15 -12.14 0.59 32.58
N LEU A 16 -11.41 0.19 31.54
CA LEU A 16 -10.58 -1.02 31.53
C LEU A 16 -9.27 -0.76 32.28
N ARG A 17 -8.81 -1.75 33.06
CA ARG A 17 -7.62 -1.65 33.91
C ARG A 17 -6.47 -2.55 33.50
N THR A 18 -6.76 -3.59 32.72
CA THR A 18 -5.81 -4.58 32.22
C THR A 18 -6.19 -4.98 30.79
N LEU A 19 -5.25 -5.54 30.04
CA LEU A 19 -5.51 -6.23 28.77
C LEU A 19 -5.96 -7.68 28.97
N THR A 20 -5.73 -8.26 30.16
CA THR A 20 -6.19 -9.61 30.48
C THR A 20 -7.73 -9.66 30.46
N PRO A 21 -8.37 -10.53 29.67
CA PRO A 21 -9.83 -10.58 29.56
C PRO A 21 -10.55 -10.73 30.90
N ALA A 22 -11.75 -10.16 31.00
CA ALA A 22 -12.56 -10.31 32.21
C ALA A 22 -12.95 -11.79 32.44
N GLY A 23 -12.70 -12.32 33.64
CA GLY A 23 -13.01 -13.71 33.99
C GLY A 23 -11.96 -14.74 33.58
N ALA A 24 -10.78 -14.30 33.11
CA ALA A 24 -9.63 -15.18 32.94
C ALA A 24 -9.14 -15.72 34.29
N THR A 25 -8.54 -16.91 34.31
CA THR A 25 -8.09 -17.59 35.55
C THR A 25 -7.05 -16.79 36.34
N ASP A 26 -6.36 -15.87 35.68
CA ASP A 26 -5.34 -14.95 36.20
C ASP A 26 -5.86 -13.51 36.38
N ASN A 27 -7.13 -13.23 36.09
CA ASN A 27 -7.77 -11.93 36.27
C ASN A 27 -8.97 -12.03 37.23
N SER A 28 -8.67 -11.99 38.53
CA SER A 28 -9.64 -12.26 39.60
C SER A 28 -10.45 -11.06 40.08
N ASP A 29 -10.11 -9.81 39.71
CA ASP A 29 -10.78 -8.63 40.31
C ASP A 29 -10.71 -7.32 39.48
N THR A 30 -10.39 -7.39 38.19
CA THR A 30 -10.28 -6.19 37.33
C THR A 30 -11.14 -6.27 36.08
N ARG A 31 -11.79 -5.14 35.74
CA ARG A 31 -12.47 -4.97 34.44
C ARG A 31 -11.42 -5.02 33.32
N GLY A 32 -11.25 -6.21 32.75
CA GLY A 32 -10.50 -6.48 31.52
C GLY A 32 -11.37 -6.31 30.27
N PRO A 33 -10.78 -6.37 29.06
CA PRO A 33 -11.52 -6.24 27.83
C PRO A 33 -12.55 -7.36 27.68
N SER A 34 -13.75 -6.98 27.26
CA SER A 34 -14.80 -7.85 26.73
C SER A 34 -14.72 -7.87 25.20
N PRO A 35 -15.35 -8.86 24.53
CA PRO A 35 -15.42 -8.88 23.07
C PRO A 35 -15.94 -7.54 22.51
N GLY A 36 -15.20 -6.93 21.58
CA GLY A 36 -15.52 -5.64 20.98
C GLY A 36 -14.90 -4.41 21.63
N ASP A 37 -14.33 -4.51 22.85
CA ASP A 37 -13.68 -3.36 23.50
C ASP A 37 -12.42 -2.91 22.73
N LEU A 38 -11.56 -3.87 22.35
CA LEU A 38 -10.36 -3.58 21.56
C LEU A 38 -10.71 -3.08 20.16
N ASP A 39 -11.75 -3.64 19.54
CA ASP A 39 -12.25 -3.19 18.23
C ASP A 39 -12.72 -1.73 18.29
N SER A 40 -13.39 -1.34 19.38
CA SER A 40 -13.86 0.04 19.60
C SER A 40 -12.68 1.01 19.76
N ILE A 41 -11.62 0.58 20.45
CA ILE A 41 -10.38 1.36 20.58
C ILE A 41 -9.68 1.50 19.22
N CYS A 42 -9.53 0.40 18.47
CA CYS A 42 -8.96 0.41 17.12
C CYS A 42 -9.76 1.33 16.20
N ALA A 43 -11.10 1.24 16.22
CA ALA A 43 -11.97 2.10 15.42
C ALA A 43 -11.80 3.59 15.78
N ALA A 44 -11.68 3.91 17.06
CA ALA A 44 -11.45 5.28 17.52
C ALA A 44 -10.08 5.83 17.08
N ILE A 45 -9.01 5.02 17.18
CA ILE A 45 -7.67 5.40 16.72
C ILE A 45 -7.65 5.55 15.19
N ASN A 46 -8.24 4.62 14.46
CA ASN A 46 -8.34 4.67 12.98
C ASN A 46 -9.15 5.88 12.51
N GLY A 47 -10.28 6.18 13.16
CA GLY A 47 -11.07 7.38 12.90
C GLY A 47 -10.27 8.66 13.13
N ALA A 48 -9.47 8.70 14.21
CA ALA A 48 -8.58 9.82 14.47
C ALA A 48 -7.48 9.96 13.42
N TYR A 49 -6.87 8.85 12.99
CA TYR A 49 -5.88 8.87 11.91
C TYR A 49 -6.47 9.43 10.62
N VAL A 50 -7.64 8.94 10.19
CA VAL A 50 -8.32 9.41 8.97
C VAL A 50 -8.62 10.91 9.07
N GLU A 51 -9.18 11.36 10.19
CA GLU A 51 -9.52 12.77 10.38
C GLU A 51 -8.28 13.67 10.42
N LEU A 52 -7.23 13.25 11.13
CA LEU A 52 -5.98 14.02 11.21
C LEU A 52 -5.27 14.05 9.85
N TRP A 53 -5.30 12.98 9.07
CA TRP A 53 -4.75 12.95 7.71
C TRP A 53 -5.47 13.94 6.79
N ASP A 54 -6.81 13.94 6.81
CA ASP A 54 -7.64 14.81 5.97
C ASP A 54 -7.45 16.29 6.31
N ARG A 55 -7.24 16.60 7.60
CA ARG A 55 -7.05 17.98 8.08
C ARG A 55 -5.61 18.47 7.95
N SER A 56 -4.64 17.57 7.78
CA SER A 56 -3.23 17.91 7.69
C SER A 56 -2.81 18.24 6.26
N PRO A 57 -1.85 19.15 6.06
CA PRO A 57 -1.27 19.37 4.73
C PRO A 57 -0.68 18.07 4.17
N SER A 58 -1.08 17.68 2.96
CA SER A 58 -0.58 16.47 2.29
C SER A 58 0.95 16.42 2.16
N ALA A 59 1.59 17.58 2.07
CA ALA A 59 3.05 17.72 2.04
C ALA A 59 3.76 17.11 3.28
N MET A 60 3.07 16.94 4.41
CA MET A 60 3.62 16.28 5.59
C MET A 60 3.78 14.76 5.41
N PHE A 61 2.99 14.17 4.52
CA PHE A 61 2.99 12.73 4.23
C PHE A 61 3.61 12.42 2.87
N GLU A 62 4.11 13.45 2.17
CA GLU A 62 4.75 13.33 0.87
C GLU A 62 6.23 13.01 1.04
N ARG A 63 6.70 11.98 0.33
CA ARG A 63 8.11 11.64 0.20
C ARG A 63 8.51 11.65 -1.27
N ARG A 64 9.57 12.39 -1.58
CA ARG A 64 10.26 12.28 -2.88
C ARG A 64 11.11 11.03 -2.88
N THR A 65 10.99 10.24 -3.94
CA THR A 65 11.76 9.01 -4.12
C THR A 65 12.17 8.88 -5.58
N GLY A 66 13.11 7.98 -5.82
CA GLY A 66 13.49 7.62 -7.17
C GLY A 66 13.78 6.13 -7.26
N ALA A 67 13.72 5.62 -8.48
CA ALA A 67 14.06 4.26 -8.82
C ALA A 67 14.83 4.25 -10.13
N VAL A 68 15.36 3.09 -10.51
CA VAL A 68 16.02 2.90 -11.80
C VAL A 68 15.28 1.80 -12.53
N LEU A 69 14.71 2.13 -13.69
CA LEU A 69 14.37 1.12 -14.67
C LEU A 69 15.66 0.66 -15.30
N ARG A 70 15.94 -0.64 -15.24
CA ARG A 70 17.18 -1.22 -15.73
C ARG A 70 17.06 -1.66 -17.18
N ALA A 71 18.19 -1.63 -17.88
CA ALA A 71 18.35 -2.21 -19.20
C ALA A 71 18.01 -3.72 -19.19
N PRO A 72 17.60 -4.28 -20.35
CA PRO A 72 17.27 -5.70 -20.47
C PRO A 72 18.42 -6.58 -19.99
N THR A 73 18.14 -7.49 -19.06
CA THR A 73 19.16 -8.34 -18.43
C THR A 73 18.96 -9.80 -18.83
N ALA A 74 20.00 -10.42 -19.37
CA ALA A 74 19.97 -11.83 -19.72
C ALA A 74 20.08 -12.71 -18.47
N VAL A 75 19.29 -13.78 -18.43
CA VAL A 75 19.28 -14.79 -17.36
C VAL A 75 19.22 -16.20 -17.95
N THR A 76 19.65 -17.20 -17.18
CA THR A 76 19.46 -18.62 -17.52
C THR A 76 18.40 -19.21 -16.60
N VAL A 77 17.44 -19.93 -17.18
CA VAL A 77 16.29 -20.48 -16.46
C VAL A 77 16.13 -21.96 -16.76
N SER A 78 16.11 -22.77 -15.72
CA SER A 78 15.66 -24.16 -15.78
C SER A 78 14.14 -24.21 -15.65
N CYS A 79 13.49 -24.84 -16.63
CA CYS A 79 12.04 -24.92 -16.71
C CYS A 79 11.58 -26.38 -16.88
N THR A 80 10.45 -26.70 -16.29
CA THR A 80 9.72 -27.94 -16.55
C THR A 80 8.51 -27.62 -17.41
N GLN A 81 8.25 -28.44 -18.42
CA GLN A 81 7.09 -28.26 -19.28
C GLN A 81 5.79 -28.23 -18.46
N TYR A 82 4.93 -27.26 -18.76
CA TYR A 82 3.64 -27.02 -18.10
C TYR A 82 3.73 -26.74 -16.59
N SER A 83 4.88 -26.26 -16.12
CA SER A 83 5.09 -25.84 -14.73
C SER A 83 5.26 -24.32 -14.63
N SER A 84 4.66 -23.72 -13.61
CA SER A 84 4.98 -22.34 -13.20
C SER A 84 6.22 -22.28 -12.31
N THR A 85 6.60 -23.40 -11.68
CA THR A 85 7.85 -23.51 -10.93
C THR A 85 9.03 -23.57 -11.90
N ILE A 86 10.00 -22.70 -11.66
CA ILE A 86 11.24 -22.55 -12.42
C ILE A 86 12.45 -22.48 -11.49
N SER A 87 13.64 -22.43 -12.05
CA SER A 87 14.84 -22.01 -11.34
C SER A 87 15.65 -21.07 -12.22
N ILE A 88 15.74 -19.78 -11.85
CA ILE A 88 16.71 -18.87 -12.49
C ILE A 88 18.08 -19.20 -11.91
N THR A 89 18.88 -19.92 -12.69
CA THR A 89 20.16 -20.51 -12.26
C THR A 89 21.32 -19.54 -12.31
N SER A 90 21.20 -18.44 -13.06
CA SER A 90 22.19 -17.36 -13.12
C SER A 90 21.56 -16.02 -13.48
N GLY A 91 22.19 -14.93 -13.02
CA GLY A 91 21.80 -13.57 -13.37
C GLY A 91 20.61 -13.00 -12.58
N TYR A 92 20.00 -13.77 -11.68
CA TYR A 92 18.90 -13.27 -10.84
C TYR A 92 19.35 -12.12 -9.94
N ALA A 93 18.50 -11.11 -9.82
CA ALA A 93 18.63 -10.02 -8.87
C ALA A 93 17.25 -9.67 -8.29
N SER A 94 17.19 -9.20 -7.04
CA SER A 94 15.93 -8.97 -6.33
C SER A 94 14.97 -8.00 -7.03
N TRP A 95 15.49 -7.04 -7.81
CA TRP A 95 14.66 -6.12 -8.58
C TRP A 95 13.85 -6.79 -9.69
N MET A 96 14.20 -8.02 -10.08
CA MET A 96 13.50 -8.78 -11.13
C MET A 96 12.14 -9.31 -10.66
N LEU A 97 11.84 -9.26 -9.36
CA LEU A 97 10.53 -9.63 -8.83
C LEU A 97 9.43 -8.73 -9.41
N GLY A 98 8.37 -9.35 -9.93
CA GLY A 98 7.28 -8.66 -10.62
C GLY A 98 7.60 -8.20 -12.05
N CYS A 99 8.83 -8.36 -12.53
CA CYS A 99 9.22 -7.93 -13.87
C CYS A 99 8.85 -8.94 -14.95
N THR A 100 8.81 -8.46 -16.20
CA THR A 100 8.57 -9.26 -17.40
C THR A 100 9.79 -10.11 -17.71
N ILE A 101 9.58 -11.40 -17.98
CA ILE A 101 10.58 -12.33 -18.50
C ILE A 101 10.16 -12.85 -19.87
N VAL A 102 11.07 -12.75 -20.83
CA VAL A 102 10.88 -13.17 -22.22
C VAL A 102 11.89 -14.26 -22.56
N PHE A 103 11.42 -15.44 -22.91
CA PHE A 103 12.28 -16.56 -23.29
C PHE A 103 12.78 -16.37 -24.73
N ALA A 104 14.08 -16.59 -24.96
CA ALA A 104 14.64 -16.51 -26.32
C ALA A 104 14.14 -17.65 -27.22
N SER A 105 13.77 -18.77 -26.61
CA SER A 105 13.17 -19.93 -27.27
C SER A 105 12.40 -20.78 -26.25
N GLY A 106 11.57 -21.72 -26.72
CA GLY A 106 10.80 -22.63 -25.87
C GLY A 106 9.43 -22.09 -25.49
N ASP A 107 9.29 -20.80 -25.20
CA ASP A 107 8.00 -20.15 -24.99
C ASP A 107 7.84 -18.93 -25.91
N THR A 108 6.60 -18.69 -26.35
CA THR A 108 6.23 -17.56 -27.23
C THR A 108 5.46 -16.47 -26.49
N GLN A 109 5.13 -16.71 -25.22
CA GLN A 109 4.42 -15.78 -24.37
C GLN A 109 5.34 -15.18 -23.32
N ASP A 110 5.24 -13.87 -23.16
CA ASP A 110 5.89 -13.17 -22.06
C ASP A 110 5.26 -13.60 -20.73
N ASN A 111 6.07 -13.64 -19.68
CA ASN A 111 5.66 -14.08 -18.35
C ASN A 111 6.12 -13.10 -17.28
N GLU A 112 5.69 -13.30 -16.04
CA GLU A 112 6.04 -12.47 -14.90
C GLU A 112 6.64 -13.33 -13.79
N ILE A 113 7.68 -12.81 -13.13
CA ILE A 113 8.30 -13.44 -11.96
C ILE A 113 7.48 -13.11 -10.71
N LEU A 114 6.92 -14.12 -10.04
CA LEU A 114 6.04 -13.93 -8.87
C LEU A 114 6.74 -14.17 -7.54
N GLU A 115 7.66 -15.11 -7.48
CA GLU A 115 8.39 -15.47 -6.28
C GLU A 115 9.84 -15.71 -6.65
N ALA A 116 10.72 -14.93 -6.02
CA ALA A 116 12.17 -14.98 -6.17
C ALA A 116 12.63 -15.51 -7.55
N ASN A 117 13.61 -16.41 -7.56
CA ASN A 117 14.06 -17.11 -8.76
C ASN A 117 13.28 -18.41 -9.01
N THR A 118 12.05 -18.57 -8.47
CA THR A 118 11.38 -19.88 -8.33
C THR A 118 10.00 -19.98 -8.98
N LEU A 119 9.28 -18.88 -9.22
CA LEU A 119 7.88 -18.94 -9.69
C LEU A 119 7.56 -17.93 -10.79
N LEU A 120 6.90 -18.42 -11.83
CA LEU A 120 6.26 -17.62 -12.88
C LEU A 120 4.75 -17.48 -12.66
N LEU A 121 4.16 -16.42 -13.20
CA LEU A 121 2.70 -16.21 -13.19
C LEU A 121 1.96 -17.27 -13.99
N ARG A 122 2.48 -17.63 -15.17
CA ARG A 122 1.90 -18.65 -16.04
C ARG A 122 2.83 -19.85 -16.17
N PRO A 123 2.30 -21.06 -16.38
CA PRO A 123 3.13 -22.22 -16.69
C PRO A 123 3.96 -21.99 -17.95
N PHE A 124 5.22 -22.44 -17.92
CA PHE A 124 6.09 -22.48 -19.09
C PHE A 124 5.60 -23.54 -20.09
N LEU A 125 5.45 -23.18 -21.37
CA LEU A 125 4.85 -24.07 -22.39
C LEU A 125 5.88 -24.87 -23.20
N GLY A 126 7.16 -24.52 -23.10
CA GLY A 126 8.24 -25.21 -23.80
C GLY A 126 8.57 -26.59 -23.21
N ALA A 127 9.43 -27.34 -23.91
CA ALA A 127 9.93 -28.61 -23.42
C ALA A 127 10.75 -28.43 -22.12
N THR A 128 10.83 -29.46 -21.28
CA THR A 128 11.67 -29.41 -20.08
C THR A 128 13.14 -29.22 -20.46
N GLY A 129 13.82 -28.25 -19.85
CA GLY A 129 15.22 -27.93 -20.18
C GLY A 129 15.71 -26.61 -19.58
N SER A 130 16.90 -26.19 -20.02
CA SER A 130 17.50 -24.90 -19.66
C SER A 130 17.43 -23.93 -20.84
N TYR A 131 16.95 -22.72 -20.59
CA TYR A 131 16.68 -21.70 -21.59
C TYR A 131 17.37 -20.38 -21.23
N SER A 132 17.80 -19.65 -22.26
CA SER A 132 18.15 -18.23 -22.11
C SER A 132 16.87 -17.39 -22.15
N ALA A 133 16.75 -16.46 -21.23
CA ALA A 133 15.66 -15.49 -21.17
C ALA A 133 16.20 -14.08 -20.91
N THR A 134 15.38 -13.08 -21.19
CA THR A 134 15.66 -11.67 -20.92
C THR A 134 14.63 -11.13 -19.96
N VAL A 135 15.08 -10.50 -18.87
CA VAL A 135 14.22 -9.81 -17.91
C VAL A 135 14.25 -8.31 -18.20
N TYR A 136 13.07 -7.71 -18.31
CA TYR A 136 12.89 -6.26 -18.51
C TYR A 136 12.41 -5.62 -17.20
N CYS A 137 13.05 -4.53 -16.76
CA CYS A 137 12.69 -3.86 -15.51
C CYS A 137 11.47 -2.94 -15.67
N ASP A 138 10.32 -3.52 -15.99
CA ASP A 138 9.07 -2.81 -16.28
C ASP A 138 8.12 -2.72 -15.06
N ALA A 139 8.59 -3.15 -13.89
CA ALA A 139 7.87 -3.05 -12.64
C ALA A 139 8.82 -2.62 -11.51
N ILE A 140 8.36 -1.71 -10.66
CA ILE A 140 9.04 -1.30 -9.44
C ILE A 140 8.13 -1.59 -8.26
N GLN A 141 8.57 -2.47 -7.35
CA GLN A 141 7.87 -2.72 -6.10
C GLN A 141 7.91 -1.46 -5.22
N LEU A 142 6.75 -1.00 -4.78
CA LEU A 142 6.66 0.09 -3.81
C LEU A 142 7.01 -0.42 -2.40
N PRO A 143 7.64 0.42 -1.55
CA PRO A 143 8.11 0.00 -0.23
C PRO A 143 6.98 -0.34 0.75
N SER A 144 5.75 0.13 0.48
CA SER A 144 4.56 -0.24 1.23
C SER A 144 3.34 -0.20 0.31
N THR A 145 2.30 -0.95 0.66
CA THR A 145 1.00 -0.89 -0.01
C THR A 145 0.15 0.29 0.41
N ASP A 146 0.51 0.93 1.51
CA ASP A 146 -0.16 2.10 2.09
C ASP A 146 0.43 3.39 1.54
N MET A 147 0.72 3.41 0.24
CA MET A 147 1.28 4.57 -0.45
C MET A 147 0.58 4.79 -1.77
N VAL A 148 0.30 6.06 -2.06
CA VAL A 148 -0.27 6.53 -3.33
C VAL A 148 0.84 7.23 -4.10
N ILE A 149 1.00 6.89 -5.38
CA ILE A 149 1.91 7.62 -6.26
C ILE A 149 1.26 8.95 -6.65
N LEU A 150 2.01 10.03 -6.49
CA LEU A 150 1.60 11.36 -6.92
C LEU A 150 2.30 11.75 -8.22
N ASP A 151 1.51 12.31 -9.13
CA ASP A 151 2.02 12.90 -10.36
C ASP A 151 2.91 14.12 -10.05
N PRO A 152 3.91 14.43 -10.90
CA PRO A 152 4.34 13.65 -12.05
C PRO A 152 5.25 12.48 -11.66
N VAL A 153 5.17 11.39 -12.43
CA VAL A 153 6.25 10.40 -12.55
C VAL A 153 7.08 10.77 -13.77
N GLU A 154 8.39 10.96 -13.60
CA GLU A 154 9.26 11.42 -14.68
C GLU A 154 10.51 10.57 -14.83
N ILE A 155 10.95 10.41 -16.08
CA ILE A 155 12.32 10.03 -16.37
C ILE A 155 13.17 11.29 -16.22
N ARG A 156 14.11 11.27 -15.26
CA ARG A 156 14.89 12.44 -14.86
C ARG A 156 15.53 13.12 -16.06
N GLY A 157 15.19 14.40 -16.26
CA GLY A 157 15.74 15.23 -17.32
C GLY A 157 15.31 14.85 -18.74
N GLN A 158 14.31 13.99 -18.91
CA GLN A 158 13.82 13.57 -20.22
C GLN A 158 12.33 13.88 -20.43
N ARG A 159 11.43 13.19 -19.69
CA ARG A 159 9.99 13.32 -19.91
C ARG A 159 9.18 12.90 -18.70
N VAL A 160 7.98 13.47 -18.59
CA VAL A 160 6.92 12.98 -17.71
C VAL A 160 6.23 11.79 -18.39
N LEU A 161 5.97 10.73 -17.62
CA LEU A 161 5.22 9.56 -18.04
C LEU A 161 3.72 9.84 -17.94
N LEU A 162 2.94 9.26 -18.85
CA LEU A 162 1.49 9.37 -18.84
C LEU A 162 0.87 8.40 -17.82
N PRO A 163 0.04 8.86 -16.87
CA PRO A 163 -0.70 7.94 -16.02
C PRO A 163 -1.75 7.21 -16.86
N ALA A 164 -1.74 5.88 -16.81
CA ALA A 164 -2.82 5.06 -17.30
C ALA A 164 -3.89 4.91 -16.22
N SER A 165 -5.14 5.16 -16.56
CA SER A 165 -6.30 5.02 -15.69
C SER A 165 -6.79 3.57 -15.59
N SER A 166 -6.40 2.72 -16.54
CA SER A 166 -6.73 1.31 -16.55
C SER A 166 -5.63 0.47 -17.15
N TRP A 167 -5.78 -0.84 -16.95
CA TRP A 167 -4.93 -1.86 -17.54
C TRP A 167 -4.87 -1.77 -19.06
N GLU A 168 -6.02 -1.62 -19.71
CA GLU A 168 -6.15 -1.50 -21.16
C GLU A 168 -5.48 -0.23 -21.69
N GLU A 169 -5.51 0.85 -20.91
CA GLU A 169 -4.85 2.10 -21.30
C GLU A 169 -3.32 1.96 -21.26
N LEU A 170 -2.78 1.30 -20.23
CA LEU A 170 -1.35 0.99 -20.18
C LEU A 170 -0.92 0.15 -21.39
N GLN A 171 -1.71 -0.85 -21.78
CA GLN A 171 -1.40 -1.70 -22.95
C GLN A 171 -1.36 -0.91 -24.26
N ARG A 172 -2.30 0.03 -24.43
CA ARG A 172 -2.32 0.90 -25.62
C ARG A 172 -1.04 1.74 -25.70
N TYR A 173 -0.60 2.29 -24.58
CA TYR A 173 0.64 3.06 -24.51
C TYR A 173 1.91 2.19 -24.63
N ALA A 174 1.88 0.96 -24.12
CA ALA A 174 2.96 0.00 -24.24
C ALA A 174 3.08 -0.63 -25.66
N GLY A 175 2.15 -0.30 -26.57
CA GLY A 175 2.17 -0.75 -27.96
C GLY A 175 1.93 -2.25 -28.12
N VAL A 176 1.10 -2.85 -27.27
CA VAL A 176 0.79 -4.29 -27.33
C VAL A 176 0.28 -4.69 -28.71
N ILE A 177 1.01 -5.59 -29.38
CA ILE A 177 0.84 -5.94 -30.80
C ILE A 177 -0.38 -6.86 -31.03
N ARG A 178 -0.89 -7.54 -29.99
CA ARG A 178 -2.03 -8.44 -30.10
C ARG A 178 -3.12 -8.07 -29.11
N THR A 179 -4.25 -7.58 -29.63
CA THR A 179 -5.50 -7.57 -28.87
C THR A 179 -5.86 -9.01 -28.53
N MET A 180 -5.70 -9.42 -27.27
CA MET A 180 -6.31 -10.63 -26.77
C MET A 180 -7.83 -10.46 -26.88
N HIS A 181 -8.43 -11.00 -27.93
CA HIS A 181 -9.88 -11.14 -28.01
C HIS A 181 -10.31 -12.18 -26.96
N GLY A 182 -11.02 -11.72 -25.93
CA GLY A 182 -12.03 -12.55 -25.26
C GLY A 182 -11.80 -12.97 -23.82
N TRP A 183 -10.64 -12.75 -23.20
CA TRP A 183 -10.38 -13.18 -21.81
C TRP A 183 -9.66 -12.10 -21.00
N ASN A 184 -10.27 -10.92 -20.90
CA ASN A 184 -9.88 -9.92 -19.89
C ASN A 184 -10.47 -10.35 -18.54
N SER A 185 -9.92 -11.43 -17.97
CA SER A 185 -10.14 -11.69 -16.55
C SER A 185 -9.31 -10.65 -15.79
N VAL A 186 -10.03 -9.74 -15.15
CA VAL A 186 -9.51 -8.76 -14.19
C VAL A 186 -8.62 -9.51 -13.19
N GLY A 187 -7.29 -9.31 -13.24
CA GLY A 187 -6.39 -9.83 -12.20
C GLY A 187 -5.05 -10.43 -12.62
N TYR A 188 -4.68 -10.51 -13.90
CA TYR A 188 -3.44 -11.20 -14.29
C TYR A 188 -2.32 -10.24 -14.76
N GLY A 189 -1.34 -10.09 -13.87
CA GLY A 189 0.03 -9.59 -14.04
C GLY A 189 0.39 -8.83 -15.31
N SER A 190 0.59 -7.53 -15.15
CA SER A 190 0.93 -6.62 -16.24
C SER A 190 2.20 -6.93 -17.01
N ALA A 191 3.13 -7.61 -16.35
CA ALA A 191 4.40 -8.01 -16.89
C ALA A 191 4.29 -9.25 -17.78
N ALA A 192 3.26 -10.09 -17.61
CA ALA A 192 3.07 -11.29 -18.43
C ALA A 192 2.39 -11.01 -19.79
N MET A 193 2.67 -9.89 -20.43
CA MET A 193 2.10 -9.54 -21.72
C MET A 193 3.16 -9.14 -22.73
N ASN A 194 2.94 -9.54 -23.98
CA ASN A 194 3.80 -9.25 -25.14
C ASN A 194 3.79 -7.75 -25.47
N LYS A 195 4.54 -6.99 -24.68
CA LYS A 195 4.73 -5.55 -24.81
C LYS A 195 5.89 -5.28 -25.76
N LEU A 196 5.92 -4.08 -26.33
CA LEU A 196 7.11 -3.63 -27.03
C LEU A 196 8.19 -3.25 -26.02
N SER A 197 9.45 -3.37 -26.44
CA SER A 197 10.57 -2.73 -25.77
C SER A 197 10.85 -1.37 -26.39
N GLY A 198 11.28 -0.40 -25.59
CA GLY A 198 11.54 0.96 -26.04
C GLY A 198 11.77 1.94 -24.89
N GLN A 199 11.62 3.23 -25.20
CA GLN A 199 11.62 4.28 -24.19
C GLN A 199 10.26 4.28 -23.47
N PRO A 200 10.23 4.21 -22.13
CA PRO A 200 8.98 4.28 -21.37
C PRO A 200 8.19 5.56 -21.64
N VAL A 201 6.86 5.44 -21.73
CA VAL A 201 5.96 6.57 -22.01
C VAL A 201 4.80 6.68 -21.01
N SER A 202 4.48 5.60 -20.31
CA SER A 202 3.32 5.53 -19.42
C SER A 202 3.58 4.68 -18.18
N TYR A 203 2.76 4.90 -17.15
CA TYR A 203 2.78 4.09 -15.94
C TYR A 203 1.38 3.75 -15.43
N PHE A 204 1.28 2.70 -14.64
CA PHE A 204 0.06 2.26 -13.96
C PHE A 204 0.41 1.75 -12.56
N VAL A 205 -0.43 2.02 -11.57
CA VAL A 205 -0.26 1.48 -10.21
C VAL A 205 -1.09 0.22 -10.09
N ASP A 206 -0.40 -0.90 -9.94
CA ASP A 206 -0.99 -2.23 -9.85
C ASP A 206 -0.82 -2.76 -8.42
N THR A 207 -1.91 -3.10 -7.76
CA THR A 207 -1.87 -3.74 -6.44
C THR A 207 -2.38 -5.16 -6.54
N ARG A 208 -1.50 -6.12 -6.23
CA ARG A 208 -1.79 -7.55 -6.29
C ARG A 208 -1.77 -8.18 -4.90
N TYR A 209 -2.54 -9.25 -4.75
CA TYR A 209 -2.35 -10.20 -3.64
C TYR A 209 -1.41 -11.29 -4.12
N GLU A 210 -0.28 -11.46 -3.44
CA GLU A 210 0.65 -12.53 -3.74
C GLU A 210 0.07 -13.86 -3.23
N GLN A 211 -0.08 -14.84 -4.12
CA GLN A 211 -0.69 -16.14 -3.85
C GLN A 211 0.24 -17.12 -3.12
N THR A 212 1.23 -16.64 -2.38
CA THR A 212 2.20 -17.51 -1.70
C THR A 212 1.94 -17.53 -0.19
N GLY A 213 1.38 -18.63 0.32
CA GLY A 213 1.22 -18.91 1.76
C GLY A 213 0.29 -17.93 2.49
N THR A 214 0.79 -16.76 2.86
CA THR A 214 0.05 -15.67 3.48
C THR A 214 -0.19 -14.59 2.43
N ALA A 215 -1.46 -14.32 2.12
CA ALA A 215 -1.86 -13.34 1.10
C ALA A 215 -1.31 -11.94 1.45
N THR A 216 -0.12 -11.63 0.95
CA THR A 216 0.53 -10.35 1.15
C THR A 216 0.14 -9.44 0.01
N ARG A 217 -0.38 -8.27 0.34
CA ARG A 217 -0.65 -7.24 -0.65
C ARG A 217 0.68 -6.64 -1.06
N THR A 218 0.93 -6.52 -2.35
CA THR A 218 2.12 -5.85 -2.89
C THR A 218 1.71 -4.90 -4.00
N THR A 219 2.23 -3.68 -3.99
CA THR A 219 1.94 -2.65 -4.99
C THR A 219 3.15 -2.42 -5.88
N TYR A 220 2.92 -2.37 -7.18
CA TYR A 220 3.93 -2.15 -8.20
C TYR A 220 3.60 -0.89 -9.01
N LEU A 221 4.63 -0.08 -9.26
CA LEU A 221 4.62 0.90 -10.34
C LEU A 221 4.98 0.17 -11.63
N ARG A 222 3.99 -0.07 -12.48
CA ARG A 222 4.13 -0.74 -13.79
C ARG A 222 4.43 0.28 -14.86
N ILE A 223 5.33 -0.06 -15.77
CA ILE A 223 5.84 0.84 -16.79
C ILE A 223 5.63 0.24 -18.19
N GLY A 224 5.29 1.09 -19.15
CA GLY A 224 5.16 0.70 -20.56
C GLY A 224 5.67 1.79 -21.51
N PRO A 225 6.26 1.43 -22.67
CA PRO A 225 6.81 0.13 -23.07
C PRO A 225 7.89 -0.42 -22.10
N MET A 226 8.30 -1.68 -22.29
CA MET A 226 9.40 -2.28 -21.52
C MET A 226 10.71 -1.51 -21.76
N PRO A 227 11.50 -1.19 -20.73
CA PRO A 227 12.67 -0.33 -20.89
C PRO A 227 13.74 -1.01 -21.75
N SER A 228 14.21 -0.30 -22.79
CA SER A 228 15.32 -0.75 -23.65
C SER A 228 16.72 -0.39 -23.13
N ALA A 229 16.81 0.43 -22.09
CA ALA A 229 18.04 0.95 -21.49
C ALA A 229 17.78 1.32 -20.02
N ASP A 230 18.82 1.78 -19.31
CA ASP A 230 18.65 2.31 -17.97
C ASP A 230 17.95 3.68 -18.01
N TYR A 231 16.88 3.84 -17.21
CA TYR A 231 16.16 5.10 -17.03
C TYR A 231 16.00 5.42 -15.54
N PRO A 232 16.59 6.54 -15.05
CA PRO A 232 16.32 7.02 -13.70
C PRO A 232 14.90 7.61 -13.63
N LEU A 233 14.07 7.07 -12.75
CA LEU A 233 12.74 7.59 -12.46
C LEU A 233 12.74 8.42 -11.19
N ASP A 234 12.07 9.56 -11.24
CA ASP A 234 11.70 10.37 -10.09
C ASP A 234 10.18 10.39 -9.94
N TYR A 235 9.72 10.16 -8.72
CA TYR A 235 8.30 10.19 -8.38
C TYR A 235 8.09 10.52 -6.91
N ARG A 236 6.84 10.78 -6.57
CA ARG A 236 6.44 11.16 -5.23
C ARG A 236 5.47 10.14 -4.69
N LEU A 237 5.60 9.84 -3.41
CA LEU A 237 4.73 8.93 -2.69
C LEU A 237 4.03 9.74 -1.61
N LEU A 238 2.72 9.54 -1.49
CA LEU A 238 1.92 10.01 -0.37
C LEU A 238 1.61 8.81 0.52
N ALA A 239 2.03 8.85 1.77
CA ALA A 239 1.61 7.83 2.74
C ALA A 239 0.10 7.91 2.99
N THR A 240 -0.56 6.76 3.06
CA THR A 240 -1.95 6.66 3.52
C THR A 240 -1.98 6.51 5.04
N PRO A 241 -3.11 6.83 5.70
CA PRO A 241 -3.24 6.63 7.13
C PRO A 241 -2.96 5.17 7.50
N PRO A 242 -2.21 4.89 8.58
CA PRO A 242 -2.03 3.53 9.05
C PRO A 242 -3.36 2.96 9.55
N VAL A 243 -3.49 1.63 9.49
CA VAL A 243 -4.62 0.90 10.05
C VAL A 243 -4.15 0.14 11.28
N VAL A 244 -4.75 0.46 12.42
CA VAL A 244 -4.52 -0.20 13.70
C VAL A 244 -5.53 -1.35 13.86
N THR A 245 -5.02 -2.51 14.23
CA THR A 245 -5.76 -3.74 14.52
C THR A 245 -5.60 -4.14 15.98
N ALA A 246 -6.38 -5.12 16.45
CA ALA A 246 -6.25 -5.61 17.83
C ALA A 246 -4.87 -6.21 18.10
N ASP A 247 -4.26 -6.86 17.11
CA ASP A 247 -2.92 -7.46 17.21
C ASP A 247 -1.81 -6.39 17.40
N ASP A 248 -2.06 -5.14 16.98
CA ASP A 248 -1.17 -4.00 17.25
C ASP A 248 -1.23 -3.53 18.71
N ILE A 249 -2.27 -3.93 19.44
CA ILE A 249 -2.51 -3.54 20.83
C ILE A 249 -2.15 -4.69 21.77
N ASP A 250 -2.44 -5.92 21.40
CA ASP A 250 -2.27 -7.11 22.24
C ASP A 250 -1.85 -8.33 21.39
N ASN A 251 -0.73 -8.95 21.75
CA ASN A 251 -0.19 -10.14 21.09
C ASN A 251 -0.70 -11.45 21.72
N GLY A 252 -1.64 -11.35 22.66
CA GLY A 252 -2.25 -12.48 23.36
C GLY A 252 -1.57 -12.86 24.67
N ASP A 253 -0.40 -12.28 25.00
CA ASP A 253 0.20 -12.43 26.34
C ASP A 253 -0.28 -11.36 27.32
N HIS A 254 -1.04 -10.37 26.84
CA HIS A 254 -1.67 -9.28 27.59
C HIS A 254 -0.71 -8.38 28.40
N THR A 255 0.60 -8.57 28.28
CA THR A 255 1.60 -7.97 29.18
C THR A 255 2.71 -7.25 28.42
N THR A 256 3.16 -7.81 27.30
CA THR A 256 4.20 -7.21 26.47
C THR A 256 3.62 -6.31 25.39
N ASP A 257 4.37 -5.29 25.01
CA ASP A 257 4.06 -4.51 23.82
C ASP A 257 4.27 -5.42 22.61
N PRO A 258 3.28 -5.61 21.72
CA PRO A 258 3.45 -6.41 20.51
C PRO A 258 4.62 -5.97 19.64
N GLY A 259 5.08 -4.71 19.79
CA GLY A 259 6.19 -4.16 19.03
C GLY A 259 5.86 -4.00 17.55
N THR A 260 4.57 -3.89 17.19
CA THR A 260 4.18 -3.65 15.81
C THR A 260 4.64 -2.27 15.34
N ASP A 261 5.19 -2.22 14.12
CA ASP A 261 5.86 -1.05 13.53
C ASP A 261 4.90 0.11 13.15
N THR A 262 3.68 0.15 13.71
CA THR A 262 2.71 1.20 13.40
C THR A 262 3.18 2.53 14.01
N VAL A 263 3.85 3.33 13.18
CA VAL A 263 4.41 4.64 13.55
C VAL A 263 3.29 5.59 13.97
N VAL A 264 3.48 6.27 15.11
CA VAL A 264 2.59 7.37 15.53
C VAL A 264 3.00 8.66 14.80
N TRP A 265 2.23 9.02 13.78
CA TRP A 265 2.54 10.14 12.87
C TRP A 265 2.26 11.54 13.44
N PHE A 266 1.45 11.63 14.50
CA PHE A 266 1.03 12.89 15.09
C PHE A 266 1.52 13.03 16.53
N PRO A 267 1.67 14.25 17.06
CA PRO A 267 1.96 14.46 18.47
C PRO A 267 0.95 13.70 19.34
N GLU A 268 1.44 13.06 20.40
CA GLU A 268 0.66 12.21 21.31
C GLU A 268 -0.63 12.89 21.78
N LEU A 269 -0.53 14.13 22.25
CA LEU A 269 -1.68 14.88 22.75
C LEU A 269 -2.73 15.14 21.66
N THR A 270 -2.32 15.31 20.41
CA THR A 270 -3.22 15.55 19.29
C THR A 270 -3.97 14.28 18.92
N ILE A 271 -3.26 13.18 18.70
CA ILE A 271 -3.90 11.91 18.33
C ILE A 271 -4.76 11.35 19.45
N TYR A 272 -4.31 11.45 20.71
CA TYR A 272 -5.09 11.02 21.87
C TYR A 272 -6.37 11.83 22.02
N ALA A 273 -6.33 13.16 21.90
CA ALA A 273 -7.53 14.00 22.04
C ALA A 273 -8.57 13.67 20.95
N VAL A 274 -8.13 13.46 19.70
CA VAL A 274 -9.04 13.11 18.60
C VAL A 274 -9.57 11.68 18.76
N ALA A 275 -8.73 10.70 19.06
CA ALA A 275 -9.16 9.32 19.29
C ALA A 275 -10.14 9.22 20.47
N ARG A 276 -9.88 9.94 21.54
CA ARG A 276 -10.77 10.01 22.70
C ARG A 276 -12.13 10.64 22.36
N GLN A 277 -12.16 11.62 21.46
CA GLN A 277 -13.41 12.19 20.95
C GLN A 277 -14.22 11.17 20.14
N HIS A 278 -13.58 10.42 19.24
CA HIS A 278 -14.23 9.31 18.52
C HIS A 278 -14.77 8.26 19.48
N LEU A 279 -13.94 7.85 20.45
CA LEU A 279 -14.32 6.87 21.48
C LEU A 279 -15.48 7.35 22.36
N SER A 280 -15.58 8.67 22.62
CA SER A 280 -16.65 9.22 23.46
C SER A 280 -18.05 9.04 22.86
N GLY A 281 -18.14 8.82 21.55
CA GLY A 281 -19.36 8.49 20.81
C GLY A 281 -19.72 7.00 20.83
N ASP A 282 -18.82 6.14 21.30
CA ASP A 282 -19.04 4.70 21.40
C ASP A 282 -20.05 4.36 22.52
N PRO A 283 -20.98 3.40 22.32
CA PRO A 283 -21.91 2.96 23.35
C PRO A 283 -21.25 2.42 24.62
N LEU A 284 -20.03 1.88 24.53
CA LEU A 284 -19.27 1.30 25.64
C LEU A 284 -18.54 2.34 26.49
N PHE A 285 -18.57 3.61 26.06
CA PHE A 285 -17.90 4.71 26.74
C PHE A 285 -18.55 5.04 28.09
N THR A 286 -17.77 4.96 29.17
CA THR A 286 -18.32 5.06 30.53
C THR A 286 -18.21 6.45 31.15
N ASN A 287 -17.26 7.29 30.71
CA ASN A 287 -17.02 8.62 31.27
C ASN A 287 -17.90 9.72 30.65
N ILE A 288 -19.22 9.54 30.74
CA ILE A 288 -20.20 10.45 30.10
C ILE A 288 -20.06 11.90 30.61
N ALA A 289 -19.76 12.09 31.89
CA ALA A 289 -19.57 13.41 32.51
C ALA A 289 -18.37 14.18 31.93
N GLY A 290 -17.35 13.47 31.41
CA GLY A 290 -16.15 14.06 30.82
C GLY A 290 -16.32 14.53 29.37
N ARG A 291 -17.45 14.24 28.69
CA ARG A 291 -17.63 14.51 27.25
C ARG A 291 -17.40 15.97 26.85
N ALA A 292 -17.82 16.93 27.66
CA ALA A 292 -17.61 18.35 27.38
C ALA A 292 -16.12 18.74 27.38
N GLU A 293 -15.36 18.21 28.34
CA GLU A 293 -13.91 18.45 28.40
C GLU A 293 -13.17 17.73 27.28
N ILE A 294 -13.58 16.51 26.93
CA ILE A 294 -13.02 15.77 25.79
C ILE A 294 -13.20 16.57 24.49
N PHE A 295 -14.41 17.10 24.26
CA PHE A 295 -14.68 17.93 23.11
C PHE A 295 -13.83 19.21 23.09
N ARG A 296 -13.65 19.86 24.25
CA ARG A 296 -12.78 21.04 24.38
C ARG A 296 -11.32 20.72 24.01
N GLN A 297 -10.80 19.59 24.47
CA GLN A 297 -9.43 19.14 24.15
C GLN A 297 -9.28 18.79 22.67
N TYR A 298 -10.30 18.13 22.09
CA TYR A 298 -10.38 17.89 20.65
C TYR A 298 -10.29 19.19 19.85
N GLU A 299 -11.08 20.22 20.20
CA GLU A 299 -11.01 21.50 19.48
C GLU A 299 -9.64 22.15 19.58
N LEU A 300 -8.98 22.08 20.74
CA LEU A 300 -7.63 22.60 20.92
C LEU A 300 -6.61 21.84 20.07
N ALA A 301 -6.72 20.51 19.99
CA ALA A 301 -5.87 19.67 19.15
C ALA A 301 -6.02 20.02 17.67
N ILE A 302 -7.26 20.16 17.17
CA ILE A 302 -7.53 20.54 15.78
C ILE A 302 -7.04 21.96 15.47
N LYS A 303 -7.25 22.92 16.39
CA LYS A 303 -6.73 24.30 16.24
C LYS A 303 -5.21 24.32 16.20
N SER A 304 -4.55 23.54 17.06
CA SER A 304 -3.08 23.41 17.06
C SER A 304 -2.56 22.85 15.74
N LEU A 305 -3.21 21.82 15.20
CA LEU A 305 -2.86 21.23 13.91
C LEU A 305 -3.01 22.24 12.75
N GLN A 306 -4.09 23.03 12.75
CA GLN A 306 -4.31 24.08 11.75
C GLN A 306 -3.28 25.20 11.83
N ASN A 307 -2.81 25.52 13.03
CA ASN A 307 -1.77 26.53 13.26
C ASN A 307 -0.36 26.01 12.92
N ALA A 308 -0.16 24.69 12.93
CA ALA A 308 1.08 24.03 12.56
C ALA A 308 1.33 23.97 11.02
N LYS A 309 0.50 24.66 10.21
CA LYS A 309 0.76 24.79 8.76
C LYS A 309 2.20 25.26 8.54
N PRO A 310 2.95 24.63 7.62
CA PRO A 310 4.37 24.92 7.45
C PRO A 310 4.57 26.41 7.13
N GLN A 311 5.17 27.13 8.08
CA GLN A 311 5.70 28.46 7.87
C GLN A 311 6.92 28.33 6.94
N GLY A 312 6.69 28.31 5.62
CA GLY A 312 7.80 28.26 4.66
C GLY A 312 7.48 27.76 3.25
N ALA A 313 6.33 27.15 2.98
CA ALA A 313 5.95 26.80 1.61
C ALA A 313 5.23 27.99 0.94
N SER A 314 6.02 28.91 0.40
CA SER A 314 5.57 29.99 -0.48
C SER A 314 4.56 29.50 -1.53
N GLN A 315 3.32 29.97 -1.45
CA GLN A 315 2.34 30.31 -2.50
C GLN A 315 2.18 29.47 -3.81
N GLN A 316 2.86 28.35 -4.03
CA GLN A 316 2.72 27.53 -5.26
C GLN A 316 1.80 26.31 -5.11
N ALA A 317 1.47 25.88 -3.89
CA ALA A 317 0.60 24.72 -3.66
C ALA A 317 -0.90 25.06 -3.64
N ALA A 318 -1.28 26.34 -3.58
CA ALA A 318 -2.68 26.76 -3.48
C ALA A 318 -3.52 26.54 -4.76
N ASN A 319 -2.89 26.13 -5.86
CA ASN A 319 -3.56 25.87 -7.14
C ASN A 319 -3.75 24.38 -7.46
N TYR A 320 -3.29 23.46 -6.61
CA TYR A 320 -3.54 22.03 -6.83
C TYR A 320 -4.85 21.62 -6.15
N THR A 321 -5.95 21.79 -6.86
CA THR A 321 -7.21 21.11 -6.52
C THR A 321 -6.99 19.61 -6.75
N PRO A 322 -7.17 18.72 -5.76
CA PRO A 322 -7.07 17.29 -6.00
C PRO A 322 -8.11 16.89 -7.06
N PRO A 323 -7.76 16.07 -8.08
CA PRO A 323 -8.69 15.68 -9.14
C PRO A 323 -9.84 14.75 -8.67
N PHE A 324 -9.92 14.42 -7.37
CA PHE A 324 -11.03 13.65 -6.80
C PHE A 324 -12.25 14.53 -6.49
N ARG A 325 -12.88 15.10 -7.53
CA ARG A 325 -14.35 15.22 -7.53
C ARG A 325 -14.90 13.96 -8.18
N GLY A 326 -15.04 12.92 -7.37
CA GLY A 326 -15.85 11.76 -7.74
C GLY A 326 -17.22 12.26 -8.21
N ARG A 327 -17.53 12.00 -9.49
CA ARG A 327 -18.91 12.03 -9.99
C ARG A 327 -19.69 11.05 -9.13
N ARG A 328 -20.40 11.54 -8.11
CA ARG A 328 -21.53 10.83 -7.51
C ARG A 328 -22.52 10.57 -8.64
N ARG A 329 -22.49 9.37 -9.22
CA ARG A 329 -23.63 8.89 -10.00
C ARG A 329 -24.76 8.73 -9.01
N GLY A 330 -25.80 9.55 -9.17
CA GLY A 330 -27.03 9.43 -8.42
C GLY A 330 -27.58 8.02 -8.60
N ALA A 331 -27.73 7.30 -7.49
CA ALA A 331 -28.66 6.19 -7.41
C ALA A 331 -30.06 6.80 -7.54
N GLY A 332 -30.58 6.81 -8.76
CA GLY A 332 -32.01 7.01 -9.00
C GLY A 332 -32.73 5.80 -8.47
N TYR A 333 -33.47 5.99 -7.37
CA TYR A 333 -34.58 5.12 -7.01
C TYR A 333 -35.56 5.10 -8.19
N LEU A 334 -35.82 3.90 -8.72
CA LEU A 334 -37.02 3.62 -9.48
C LEU A 334 -37.81 2.57 -8.70
N TYR A 335 -39.10 2.89 -8.60
CA TYR A 335 -40.18 2.18 -7.92
C TYR A 335 -40.22 0.67 -8.16
#